data_AF-Q3TU45-F1
#
_entry.id   AF-Q3TU45-F1
#
_cell.length_a   1.000
_cell.length_b   1.000
_cell.length_c   1.000
_cell.angle_alpha   90.00
_cell.angle_beta   90.00
_cell.angle_gamma   90.00
#
_symmetry.space_group_name_H-M   'P 1'
#
loop_
_entity.id
_entity.type
_entity.pdbx_description
1 polymer ?
#
loop_
_entity_poly.entity_id
_entity_poly.type
_entity_poly.pdbx_seq_one_letter_code
_entity_poly.pdbx_strand_id
1 'polypeptide(L)'
;VVPVIGVNQEVNLTAVLLPLNPNLTVFYWWIGHSLQPLLSLDNSVTTKFTDAGDVRVTVQAACGNSVLQDSRLVRVLDQFQVVPLRFSRELDTFNPNTPEWREDVGLVVTRLLSKETSIPEELLVTVVKPGLPTIADLYVLLPLPRPTRKRSLTSDKRLAAVQQALNSHRISFILRGGLRILVELRDTDTGPQRPGGSGGYWAVVVLFVIGLFAVGAFILYKFKRKRPGRTVYAQMHNEKEQEMTSPVSHSEDAQSTMQGNHSGVVLSINSREMHSYLVG
;
A
#
# COMPACT_ATOMS: atom_id res chain seq x y z
N VAL A 1 18.00 14.20 -10.61
CA VAL A 1 17.53 13.63 -11.87
C VAL A 1 16.22 14.31 -12.14
N VAL A 2 15.94 14.68 -13.39
CA VAL A 2 14.63 15.22 -13.78
C VAL A 2 13.56 14.20 -13.36
N PRO A 3 12.57 14.55 -12.52
CA PRO A 3 11.49 13.65 -12.14
C PRO A 3 10.85 13.06 -13.39
N VAL A 4 10.59 11.75 -13.38
CA VAL A 4 10.04 11.02 -14.51
C VAL A 4 8.65 10.54 -14.19
N ILE A 5 7.71 10.75 -15.10
CA ILE A 5 6.35 10.23 -14.99
C ILE A 5 5.83 9.73 -16.34
N GLY A 6 4.91 8.76 -16.31
CA GLY A 6 4.17 8.36 -17.51
C GLY A 6 3.07 9.35 -17.90
N VAL A 7 2.72 9.37 -19.19
CA VAL A 7 1.53 10.06 -19.69
C VAL A 7 0.27 9.61 -18.91
N ASN A 8 -0.61 10.55 -18.62
CA ASN A 8 -1.89 10.35 -17.93
C ASN A 8 -1.80 9.74 -16.51
N GLN A 9 -0.61 9.68 -15.90
CA GLN A 9 -0.46 9.30 -14.50
C GLN A 9 -0.71 10.49 -13.57
N GLU A 10 -1.29 10.22 -12.40
CA GLU A 10 -1.50 11.22 -11.36
C GLU A 10 -0.17 11.55 -10.67
N VAL A 11 0.23 12.82 -10.75
CA VAL A 11 1.38 13.37 -10.05
C VAL A 11 0.86 14.16 -8.87
N ASN A 12 1.46 13.96 -7.70
CA ASN A 12 1.32 14.92 -6.61
C ASN A 12 2.52 15.87 -6.62
N LEU A 13 2.28 17.15 -6.94
CA LEU A 13 3.28 18.20 -6.86
C LEU A 13 3.25 18.79 -5.46
N THR A 14 4.39 18.95 -4.81
CA THR A 14 4.45 19.47 -3.43
C THR A 14 5.49 20.57 -3.32
N ALA A 15 5.09 21.70 -2.74
CA ALA A 15 5.96 22.81 -2.42
C ALA A 15 6.37 22.72 -0.94
N VAL A 16 7.64 22.38 -0.70
CA VAL A 16 8.17 22.31 0.66
C VAL A 16 8.75 23.67 1.02
N LEU A 17 8.24 24.26 2.10
CA LEU A 17 8.68 25.55 2.62
C LEU A 17 9.29 25.39 4.01
N LEU A 18 10.14 26.35 4.39
CA LEU A 18 10.52 26.58 5.78
C LEU A 18 9.95 27.93 6.23
N PRO A 19 9.15 27.99 7.31
CA PRO A 19 8.67 26.87 8.14
C PRO A 19 7.66 25.96 7.41
N LEU A 20 7.55 24.70 7.84
CA LEU A 20 6.77 23.64 7.19
C LEU A 20 5.26 23.93 7.06
N ASN A 21 4.70 24.78 7.93
CA ASN A 21 3.29 25.18 7.92
C ASN A 21 3.16 26.68 8.21
N PRO A 22 3.35 27.57 7.22
CA PRO A 22 3.09 28.99 7.40
C PRO A 22 1.56 29.20 7.38
N ASN A 23 1.02 29.85 8.42
CA ASN A 23 -0.44 29.94 8.65
C ASN A 23 -1.24 30.62 7.53
N LEU A 24 -0.60 31.32 6.58
CA LEU A 24 -1.23 32.04 5.47
C LEU A 24 -0.29 32.09 4.26
N THR A 25 -0.26 31.01 3.47
CA THR A 25 0.52 30.94 2.22
C THR A 25 -0.39 30.75 1.03
N VAL A 26 -0.20 31.55 -0.01
CA VAL A 26 -0.85 31.35 -1.31
C VAL A 26 0.17 30.78 -2.28
N PHE A 27 -0.20 29.65 -2.90
CA PHE A 27 0.63 28.99 -3.91
C PHE A 27 0.09 29.27 -5.31
N TYR A 28 0.98 29.67 -6.21
CA TYR A 28 0.72 29.86 -7.63
C TYR A 28 1.48 28.77 -8.40
N TRP A 29 0.75 27.97 -9.16
CA TRP A 29 1.30 26.82 -9.89
C TRP A 29 1.21 27.05 -11.39
N TRP A 30 2.34 27.14 -12.08
CA TRP A 30 2.42 27.11 -13.53
C TRP A 30 2.84 25.72 -13.99
N ILE A 31 1.92 25.03 -14.65
CA ILE A 31 2.11 23.66 -15.12
C ILE A 31 2.20 23.71 -16.65
N GLY A 32 3.39 23.47 -17.19
CA GLY A 32 3.63 23.45 -18.63
C GLY A 32 3.58 24.84 -19.27
N HIS A 33 2.81 24.96 -20.35
CA HIS A 33 2.77 26.17 -21.20
C HIS A 33 1.64 27.14 -20.83
N SER A 34 0.87 26.85 -19.77
CA SER A 34 -0.18 27.77 -19.30
C SER A 34 0.44 29.04 -18.71
N LEU A 35 0.00 30.20 -19.21
CA LEU A 35 0.36 31.51 -18.65
C LEU A 35 -0.40 31.82 -17.36
N GLN A 36 -1.60 31.26 -17.20
CA GLN A 36 -2.42 31.46 -16.00
C GLN A 36 -2.03 30.42 -14.93
N PRO A 37 -1.63 30.85 -13.72
CA PRO A 37 -1.34 29.94 -12.64
C PRO A 37 -2.62 29.37 -12.03
N LEU A 38 -2.54 28.13 -11.56
CA LEU A 38 -3.52 27.58 -10.64
C LEU A 38 -3.22 28.10 -9.23
N LEU A 39 -4.26 28.62 -8.56
CA LEU A 39 -4.16 29.07 -7.17
C LEU A 39 -4.50 27.93 -6.22
N SER A 40 -3.68 27.75 -5.19
CA SER A 40 -3.91 26.78 -4.12
C SER A 40 -3.54 27.38 -2.77
N LEU A 41 -4.28 26.99 -1.73
CA LEU A 41 -3.92 27.25 -0.33
C LEU A 41 -3.14 26.07 0.27
N ASP A 42 -3.36 24.87 -0.27
CA ASP A 42 -2.61 23.67 0.11
C ASP A 42 -1.24 23.67 -0.57
N ASN A 43 -0.25 23.12 0.14
CA ASN A 43 1.13 22.98 -0.34
C ASN A 43 1.29 21.90 -1.42
N SER A 44 0.22 21.18 -1.77
CA SER A 44 0.24 20.11 -2.76
C SER A 44 -0.92 20.20 -3.75
N VAL A 45 -0.65 19.89 -5.02
CA VAL A 45 -1.66 19.81 -6.07
C VAL A 45 -1.49 18.55 -6.90
N THR A 46 -2.61 17.92 -7.26
CA THR A 46 -2.62 16.73 -8.12
C THR A 46 -2.87 17.14 -9.57
N THR A 47 -2.05 16.65 -10.50
CA THR A 47 -2.19 16.94 -11.94
C THR A 47 -1.85 15.72 -12.80
N LYS A 48 -2.16 15.82 -14.10
CA LYS A 48 -1.84 14.83 -15.14
C LYS A 48 -1.20 15.53 -16.33
N PHE A 49 -0.29 14.84 -17.02
CA PHE A 49 0.31 15.31 -18.26
C PHE A 49 -0.21 14.47 -19.43
N THR A 50 -0.82 15.12 -20.42
CA THR A 50 -1.36 14.46 -21.62
C THR A 50 -0.30 14.23 -22.67
N ASP A 51 0.61 15.20 -22.84
CA ASP A 51 1.63 15.19 -23.86
C ASP A 51 2.97 14.72 -23.27
N ALA A 52 3.69 13.90 -24.03
CA ALA A 52 5.04 13.47 -23.68
C ALA A 52 6.08 14.56 -23.97
N GLY A 53 7.18 14.55 -23.22
CA GLY A 53 8.28 15.51 -23.36
C GLY A 53 8.72 16.10 -22.02
N ASP A 54 9.59 17.09 -22.09
CA ASP A 54 10.07 17.80 -20.91
C ASP A 54 9.11 18.97 -20.61
N VAL A 55 8.43 18.90 -19.47
CA VAL A 55 7.46 19.88 -19.00
C VAL A 55 8.05 20.67 -17.84
N ARG A 56 8.03 22.01 -17.94
CA ARG A 56 8.44 22.88 -16.83
C ARG A 56 7.27 23.06 -15.87
N VAL A 57 7.52 22.79 -14.60
CA VAL A 57 6.62 23.10 -13.49
C VAL A 57 7.26 24.19 -12.66
N THR A 58 6.54 25.27 -12.42
CA THR A 58 6.98 26.37 -11.56
C THR A 58 5.97 26.54 -10.45
N VAL A 59 6.47 26.72 -9.23
CA VAL A 59 5.64 27.07 -8.08
C VAL A 59 6.18 28.33 -7.43
N GLN A 60 5.27 29.23 -7.08
CA GLN A 60 5.57 30.42 -6.30
C GLN A 60 4.75 30.38 -5.02
N ALA A 61 5.41 30.57 -3.89
CA ALA A 61 4.77 30.70 -2.59
C ALA A 61 4.86 32.16 -2.13
N ALA A 62 3.71 32.76 -1.84
CA ALA A 62 3.63 34.09 -1.26
C ALA A 62 3.17 33.97 0.20
N CYS A 63 4.03 34.41 1.13
CA CYS A 63 3.75 34.44 2.57
C CYS A 63 3.96 35.87 3.09
N GLY A 64 2.87 36.57 3.36
CA GLY A 64 2.91 37.98 3.76
C GLY A 64 3.54 38.88 2.69
N ASN A 65 4.67 39.50 3.00
CA ASN A 65 5.43 40.37 2.08
C ASN A 65 6.58 39.64 1.37
N SER A 66 6.73 38.34 1.58
CA SER A 66 7.81 37.54 1.02
C SER A 66 7.29 36.60 -0.07
N VAL A 67 8.07 36.48 -1.15
CA VAL A 67 7.74 35.64 -2.30
C VAL A 67 8.94 34.76 -2.62
N LEU A 68 8.71 33.45 -2.70
CA LEU A 68 9.70 32.46 -3.11
C LEU A 68 9.19 31.74 -4.37
N GLN A 69 10.09 31.42 -5.27
CA GLN A 69 9.75 30.70 -6.50
C GLN A 69 10.78 29.62 -6.79
N ASP A 70 10.33 28.44 -7.19
CA ASP A 70 11.17 27.36 -7.70
C ASP A 70 10.59 26.79 -9.00
N SER A 71 11.47 26.30 -9.87
CA SER A 71 11.11 25.70 -11.16
C SER A 71 11.86 24.39 -11.36
N ARG A 72 11.11 23.33 -11.71
CA ARG A 72 11.67 22.03 -12.05
C ARG A 72 11.16 21.56 -13.41
N LEU A 73 12.06 20.96 -14.18
CA LEU A 73 11.68 20.20 -15.37
C LEU A 73 11.24 18.81 -14.92
N VAL A 74 10.18 18.29 -15.53
CA VAL A 74 9.65 16.94 -15.35
C VAL A 74 9.63 16.28 -16.73
N ARG A 75 10.11 15.04 -16.83
CA ARG A 75 10.10 14.29 -18.08
C ARG A 75 8.88 13.37 -18.12
N VAL A 76 8.00 13.62 -19.07
CA VAL A 76 6.79 12.82 -19.31
C VAL A 76 7.07 11.81 -20.40
N LEU A 77 7.01 10.52 -20.05
CA LEU A 77 7.27 9.39 -20.93
C LEU A 77 5.96 8.81 -21.47
N ASP A 78 5.93 8.53 -22.77
CA ASP A 78 4.81 7.83 -23.40
C ASP A 78 5.03 6.31 -23.36
N GLN A 79 5.98 5.82 -24.15
CA GLN A 79 6.28 4.39 -24.27
C GLN A 79 7.50 3.99 -23.43
N PHE A 80 7.24 3.32 -22.31
CA PHE A 80 8.27 2.81 -21.42
C PHE A 80 7.85 1.49 -20.78
N GLN A 81 8.84 0.73 -20.32
CA GLN A 81 8.65 -0.45 -19.49
C GLN A 81 9.29 -0.21 -18.12
N VAL A 82 8.63 -0.63 -17.06
CA VAL A 82 9.12 -0.44 -15.68
C VAL A 82 9.72 -1.75 -15.19
N VAL A 83 10.95 -1.70 -14.71
CA VAL A 83 11.65 -2.82 -14.05
C VAL A 83 11.89 -2.45 -12.59
N PRO A 84 11.26 -3.15 -11.64
CA PRO A 84 11.43 -2.87 -10.22
C PRO A 84 12.77 -3.42 -9.73
N LEU A 85 13.52 -2.59 -9.03
CA LEU A 85 14.85 -2.88 -8.52
C LEU A 85 14.87 -2.86 -6.99
N ARG A 86 15.64 -3.77 -6.41
CA ARG A 86 16.00 -3.76 -4.98
C ARG A 86 17.51 -3.64 -4.83
N PHE A 87 17.92 -2.98 -3.76
CA PHE A 87 19.32 -2.85 -3.37
C PHE A 87 19.65 -3.76 -2.20
N SER A 88 20.93 -4.04 -2.03
CA SER A 88 21.47 -4.68 -0.83
C SER A 88 21.05 -3.93 0.44
N ARG A 89 20.69 -4.66 1.50
CA ARG A 89 20.21 -4.07 2.77
C ARG A 89 21.25 -3.16 3.43
N GLU A 90 22.53 -3.40 3.16
CA GLU A 90 23.64 -2.60 3.69
C GLU A 90 23.64 -1.17 3.12
N LEU A 91 22.93 -0.89 2.02
CA LEU A 91 22.77 0.47 1.51
C LEU A 91 21.89 1.33 2.45
N ASP A 92 20.94 0.70 3.15
CA ASP A 92 19.96 1.40 3.98
C ASP A 92 20.60 2.14 5.16
N THR A 93 21.71 1.62 5.70
CA THR A 93 22.45 2.25 6.81
C THR A 93 23.18 3.54 6.40
N PHE A 94 23.41 3.71 5.10
CA PHE A 94 24.09 4.88 4.52
C PHE A 94 23.16 5.76 3.71
N ASN A 95 21.84 5.52 3.73
CA ASN A 95 20.86 6.30 2.99
C ASN A 95 20.47 7.57 3.78
N PRO A 96 20.94 8.78 3.38
CA PRO A 96 20.62 10.02 4.07
C PRO A 96 19.20 10.54 3.77
N ASN A 97 18.45 9.86 2.90
CA ASN A 97 17.13 10.27 2.39
C ASN A 97 17.11 11.66 1.70
N THR A 98 18.26 12.17 1.27
CA THR A 98 18.38 13.41 0.48
C THR A 98 18.16 13.15 -1.01
N PRO A 99 17.44 14.02 -1.74
CA PRO A 99 17.16 13.83 -3.17
C PRO A 99 18.41 13.81 -4.06
N GLU A 100 19.44 14.58 -3.72
CA GLU A 100 20.71 14.66 -4.47
C GLU A 100 21.43 13.31 -4.46
N TRP A 101 21.50 12.67 -3.29
CA TRP A 101 22.07 11.33 -3.14
C TRP A 101 21.31 10.29 -3.97
N ARG A 102 19.96 10.35 -3.98
CA ARG A 102 19.13 9.44 -4.78
C ARG A 102 19.38 9.62 -6.28
N GLU A 103 19.62 10.86 -6.71
CA GLU A 103 20.01 11.19 -8.08
C GLU A 103 21.34 10.55 -8.45
N ASP A 104 22.37 10.75 -7.62
CA ASP A 104 23.71 10.20 -7.88
C ASP A 104 23.69 8.67 -7.95
N VAL A 105 22.99 8.02 -7.03
CA VAL A 105 22.81 6.55 -7.04
C VAL A 105 22.09 6.11 -8.31
N GLY A 106 21.01 6.80 -8.71
CA GLY A 106 20.29 6.50 -9.94
C GLY A 106 21.17 6.60 -11.19
N LEU A 107 22.01 7.65 -11.28
CA LEU A 107 22.94 7.84 -12.39
C LEU A 107 24.00 6.74 -12.45
N VAL A 108 24.55 6.33 -11.30
CA VAL A 108 25.54 5.24 -11.24
C VAL A 108 24.92 3.93 -11.74
N VAL A 109 23.71 3.60 -11.28
CA VAL A 109 23.00 2.38 -11.72
C VAL A 109 22.72 2.42 -13.23
N THR A 110 22.25 3.55 -13.75
CA THR A 110 22.00 3.71 -15.18
C THR A 110 23.29 3.52 -16.01
N ARG A 111 24.41 4.10 -15.59
CA ARG A 111 25.71 3.94 -16.28
C ARG A 111 26.20 2.49 -16.27
N LEU A 112 26.07 1.80 -15.15
CA LEU A 112 26.45 0.39 -15.04
C LEU A 112 25.59 -0.50 -15.94
N LEU A 113 24.27 -0.26 -15.96
CA LEU A 113 23.36 -0.97 -16.85
C LEU A 113 23.66 -0.72 -18.33
N SER A 114 23.92 0.53 -18.70
CA SER A 114 24.29 0.89 -20.07
C SER A 114 25.58 0.16 -20.51
N LYS A 115 26.59 0.11 -19.63
CA LYS A 115 27.85 -0.57 -19.87
C LYS A 115 27.70 -2.09 -20.04
N GLU A 116 26.90 -2.74 -19.18
CA GLU A 116 26.69 -4.20 -19.25
C GLU A 116 25.78 -4.65 -20.40
N THR A 117 24.76 -3.85 -20.72
CA THR A 117 23.74 -4.23 -21.73
C THR A 117 23.99 -3.65 -23.12
N SER A 118 24.95 -2.72 -23.25
CA SER A 118 25.17 -1.93 -24.48
C SER A 118 23.92 -1.15 -24.94
N ILE A 119 22.99 -0.86 -24.02
CA ILE A 119 21.81 -0.02 -24.27
C ILE A 119 22.22 1.44 -24.03
N PRO A 120 21.80 2.39 -24.88
CA PRO A 120 22.09 3.80 -24.67
C PRO A 120 21.57 4.35 -23.33
N GLU A 121 22.39 5.14 -22.64
CA GLU A 121 22.08 5.71 -21.32
C GLU A 121 20.82 6.59 -21.37
N GLU A 122 20.56 7.28 -22.49
CA GLU A 122 19.37 8.12 -22.65
C GLU A 122 18.04 7.35 -22.64
N LEU A 123 18.09 6.02 -22.80
CA LEU A 123 16.92 5.16 -22.81
C LEU A 123 16.69 4.45 -21.48
N LEU A 124 17.53 4.72 -20.47
CA LEU A 124 17.45 4.10 -19.16
C LEU A 124 17.35 5.21 -18.12
N VAL A 125 16.29 5.21 -17.32
CA VAL A 125 16.16 6.16 -16.21
C VAL A 125 15.88 5.43 -14.92
N THR A 126 16.80 5.53 -13.97
CA THR A 126 16.67 4.91 -12.65
C THR A 126 16.15 5.95 -11.66
N VAL A 127 15.03 5.64 -10.99
CA VAL A 127 14.43 6.49 -9.95
C VAL A 127 14.44 5.74 -8.63
N VAL A 128 15.34 6.15 -7.73
CA VAL A 128 15.37 5.66 -6.35
C VAL A 128 14.26 6.34 -5.55
N LYS A 129 13.41 5.56 -4.88
CA LYS A 129 12.29 6.09 -4.10
C LYS A 129 12.76 6.68 -2.77
N PRO A 130 12.02 7.65 -2.20
CA PRO A 130 12.27 8.10 -0.84
C PRO A 130 11.87 7.03 0.19
N GLY A 131 12.53 7.04 1.35
CA GLY A 131 12.25 6.12 2.45
C GLY A 131 13.08 4.82 2.45
N LEU A 132 12.73 3.93 3.37
CA LEU A 132 13.35 2.62 3.55
C LEU A 132 12.29 1.51 3.44
N PRO A 133 12.65 0.30 2.95
CA PRO A 133 13.95 -0.07 2.39
C PRO A 133 14.26 0.64 1.08
N THR A 134 15.56 0.78 0.74
CA THR A 134 15.97 1.46 -0.50
C THR A 134 15.53 0.65 -1.72
N ILE A 135 14.56 1.18 -2.46
CA ILE A 135 13.98 0.58 -3.68
C ILE A 135 14.07 1.56 -4.84
N ALA A 136 14.14 1.04 -6.07
CA ALA A 136 14.12 1.86 -7.28
C ALA A 136 13.22 1.28 -8.35
N ASP A 137 12.76 2.16 -9.24
CA ASP A 137 12.13 1.78 -10.49
C ASP A 137 13.05 2.20 -11.63
N LEU A 138 13.35 1.26 -12.53
CA LEU A 138 14.06 1.52 -13.77
C LEU A 138 13.04 1.65 -14.90
N TYR A 139 13.04 2.80 -15.57
CA TYR A 139 12.24 3.08 -16.75
C TYR A 139 13.10 2.82 -17.99
N VAL A 140 12.71 1.83 -18.78
CA VAL A 140 13.33 1.51 -20.07
C VAL A 140 12.49 2.13 -21.18
N LEU A 141 13.00 3.18 -21.80
CA LEU A 141 12.31 3.94 -22.82
C LEU A 141 12.35 3.20 -24.16
N LEU A 142 11.22 3.22 -24.87
CA LEU A 142 11.16 2.81 -26.26
C LEU A 142 11.50 4.04 -27.13
N PRO A 143 12.51 3.94 -28.02
CA PRO A 143 12.82 5.05 -28.90
C PRO A 143 11.66 5.26 -29.87
N LEU A 144 11.25 6.51 -30.03
CA LEU A 144 10.24 6.92 -31.01
C LEU A 144 10.63 6.37 -32.41
N PRO A 145 9.69 5.85 -33.20
CA PRO A 145 9.97 5.29 -34.52
C PRO A 145 10.63 6.34 -35.42
N ARG A 146 11.96 6.29 -35.52
CA ARG A 146 12.74 7.09 -36.47
C ARG A 146 12.90 6.29 -37.76
N PRO A 147 12.61 6.86 -38.94
CA PRO A 147 12.60 6.14 -40.21
C PRO A 147 13.98 5.59 -40.64
N THR A 148 15.07 5.96 -39.97
CA THR A 148 16.45 5.67 -40.41
C THR A 148 17.21 4.63 -39.59
N ARG A 149 16.68 4.10 -38.47
CA ARG A 149 17.46 3.20 -37.58
C ARG A 149 17.14 1.72 -37.83
N LYS A 150 17.74 1.13 -38.87
CA LYS A 150 17.61 -0.29 -39.27
C LYS A 150 18.11 -1.35 -38.26
N ARG A 151 18.47 -1.00 -37.02
CA ARG A 151 19.04 -1.97 -36.08
C ARG A 151 18.89 -1.58 -34.61
N SER A 152 17.68 -1.21 -34.20
CA SER A 152 17.38 -1.08 -32.77
C SER A 152 16.97 -2.46 -32.23
N LEU A 153 17.59 -2.92 -31.13
CA LEU A 153 17.08 -4.08 -30.39
C LEU A 153 15.58 -3.88 -30.15
N THR A 154 14.75 -4.88 -30.43
CA THR A 154 13.32 -4.83 -30.08
C THR A 154 13.19 -4.59 -28.58
N SER A 155 12.13 -3.90 -28.15
CA SER A 155 11.87 -3.59 -26.73
C SER A 155 12.08 -4.81 -25.84
N ASP A 156 11.59 -5.96 -26.29
CA ASP A 156 11.59 -7.21 -25.52
C ASP A 156 13.01 -7.77 -25.36
N LYS A 157 13.86 -7.62 -26.40
CA LYS A 157 15.27 -8.01 -26.32
C LYS A 157 16.05 -7.12 -25.35
N ARG A 158 15.70 -5.83 -25.27
CA ARG A 158 16.33 -4.90 -24.32
C ARG A 158 15.94 -5.23 -22.89
N LEU A 159 14.64 -5.48 -22.67
CA LEU A 159 14.15 -5.89 -21.36
C LEU A 159 14.83 -7.19 -20.91
N ALA A 160 14.89 -8.20 -21.79
CA ALA A 160 15.56 -9.45 -21.49
C ALA A 160 17.06 -9.26 -21.18
N ALA A 161 17.76 -8.39 -21.91
CA ALA A 161 19.16 -8.07 -21.65
C ALA A 161 19.35 -7.39 -20.27
N VAL A 162 18.47 -6.44 -19.92
CA VAL A 162 18.48 -5.78 -18.60
C VAL A 162 18.21 -6.79 -17.49
N GLN A 163 17.19 -7.64 -17.64
CA GLN A 163 16.85 -8.67 -16.66
C GLN A 163 17.99 -9.67 -16.49
N GLN A 164 18.64 -10.09 -17.57
CA GLN A 164 19.79 -10.98 -17.53
C GLN A 164 21.00 -10.33 -16.84
N ALA A 165 21.28 -9.05 -17.09
CA ALA A 165 22.37 -8.33 -16.44
C ALA A 165 22.15 -8.20 -14.92
N LEU A 166 20.91 -7.95 -14.49
CA LEU A 166 20.54 -7.88 -13.08
C LEU A 166 20.57 -9.26 -12.40
N ASN A 167 19.96 -10.28 -13.01
CA ASN A 167 19.91 -11.65 -12.45
C ASN A 167 21.29 -12.32 -12.38
N SER A 168 22.23 -11.95 -13.26
CA SER A 168 23.61 -12.45 -13.20
C SER A 168 24.46 -11.74 -12.15
N HIS A 169 23.87 -10.87 -11.32
CA HIS A 169 24.53 -10.11 -10.25
C HIS A 169 25.73 -9.28 -10.73
N ARG A 170 25.73 -8.86 -12.00
CA ARG A 170 26.81 -8.06 -12.58
C ARG A 170 26.73 -6.58 -12.19
N ILE A 171 25.54 -6.12 -11.81
CA ILE A 171 25.30 -4.74 -11.42
C ILE A 171 25.62 -4.57 -9.94
N SER A 172 26.87 -4.19 -9.67
CA SER A 172 27.32 -3.81 -8.32
C SER A 172 28.18 -2.56 -8.37
N PHE A 173 28.14 -1.78 -7.30
CA PHE A 173 28.98 -0.60 -7.13
C PHE A 173 29.59 -0.57 -5.74
N ILE A 174 30.71 0.14 -5.60
CA ILE A 174 31.43 0.26 -4.33
C ILE A 174 31.02 1.56 -3.66
N LEU A 175 30.50 1.47 -2.44
CA LEU A 175 30.22 2.61 -1.57
C LEU A 175 31.47 2.96 -0.75
N ARG A 176 31.45 4.13 -0.09
CA ARG A 176 32.51 4.55 0.84
C ARG A 176 32.80 3.43 1.86
N GLY A 177 34.08 3.13 2.07
CA GLY A 177 34.51 2.05 2.96
C GLY A 177 34.72 0.68 2.30
N GLY A 178 34.69 0.60 0.96
CA GLY A 178 34.94 -0.66 0.24
C GLY A 178 33.76 -1.63 0.22
N LEU A 179 32.59 -1.19 0.71
CA LEU A 179 31.37 -1.97 0.76
C LEU A 179 30.79 -2.11 -0.65
N ARG A 180 30.60 -3.35 -1.12
CA ARG A 180 29.97 -3.63 -2.41
C ARG A 180 28.45 -3.70 -2.23
N ILE A 181 27.73 -2.86 -2.97
CA ILE A 181 26.28 -2.85 -3.03
C ILE A 181 25.83 -3.51 -4.33
N LEU A 182 24.92 -4.46 -4.21
CA LEU A 182 24.32 -5.19 -5.33
C LEU A 182 22.95 -4.57 -5.69
N VAL A 183 22.63 -4.59 -6.98
CA VAL A 183 21.33 -4.22 -7.51
C VAL A 183 20.73 -5.42 -8.25
N GLU A 184 19.52 -5.79 -7.89
CA GLU A 184 18.84 -6.98 -8.38
C GLU A 184 17.36 -6.69 -8.63
N LEU A 185 16.68 -7.60 -9.33
CA LEU A 185 15.24 -7.49 -9.54
C LEU A 185 14.50 -7.63 -8.21
N ARG A 186 13.50 -6.77 -8.04
CA ARG A 186 12.56 -6.90 -6.94
C ARG A 186 11.40 -7.80 -7.35
N ASP A 187 11.21 -8.89 -6.62
CA ASP A 187 10.03 -9.72 -6.74
C ASP A 187 8.78 -8.86 -6.45
N THR A 188 7.93 -8.68 -7.44
CA THR A 188 6.67 -7.93 -7.30
C THR A 188 5.59 -8.72 -6.57
N ASP A 189 5.83 -10.01 -6.31
CA ASP A 189 4.86 -10.96 -5.75
C ASP A 189 4.74 -10.95 -4.23
N THR A 190 5.49 -10.10 -3.53
CA THR A 190 5.41 -9.99 -2.06
C THR A 190 4.68 -8.73 -1.59
N GLY A 191 3.61 -8.35 -2.28
CA GLY A 191 2.53 -7.63 -1.59
C GLY A 191 1.80 -8.63 -0.67
N PRO A 192 1.25 -8.22 0.49
CA PRO A 192 0.28 -9.10 1.16
C PRO A 192 -0.75 -9.47 0.10
N GLN A 193 -0.96 -10.76 -0.12
CA GLN A 193 -1.94 -11.29 -1.05
C GLN A 193 -3.28 -10.62 -0.74
N ARG A 194 -3.54 -9.48 -1.37
CA ARG A 194 -4.88 -8.92 -1.48
C ARG A 194 -5.58 -9.98 -2.32
N PRO A 195 -6.61 -10.65 -1.79
CA PRO A 195 -7.34 -11.68 -2.52
C PRO A 195 -8.23 -10.98 -3.55
N GLY A 196 -7.61 -10.41 -4.58
CA GLY A 196 -8.23 -9.60 -5.62
C GLY A 196 -7.56 -9.93 -6.94
N GLY A 197 -7.89 -11.07 -7.51
CA GLY A 197 -7.28 -11.48 -8.78
C GLY A 197 -7.48 -12.94 -9.21
N SER A 198 -8.55 -13.61 -8.79
CA SER A 198 -9.04 -14.80 -9.50
C SER A 198 -10.51 -14.96 -9.20
N GLY A 199 -11.37 -14.42 -10.07
CA GLY A 199 -12.82 -14.63 -10.00
C GLY A 199 -13.21 -16.11 -9.99
N GLY A 200 -12.31 -17.01 -10.39
CA GLY A 200 -12.49 -18.46 -10.31
C GLY A 200 -12.41 -19.01 -8.88
N TYR A 201 -11.47 -18.54 -8.05
CA TYR A 201 -11.33 -19.04 -6.67
C TYR A 201 -12.57 -18.71 -5.82
N TRP A 202 -13.01 -17.46 -5.87
CA TRP A 202 -14.21 -17.03 -5.16
C TRP A 202 -15.48 -17.72 -5.69
N ALA A 203 -15.59 -17.98 -7.00
CA ALA A 203 -16.68 -18.75 -7.57
C ALA A 203 -16.71 -20.21 -7.05
N VAL A 204 -15.55 -20.87 -6.94
CA VAL A 204 -15.44 -22.24 -6.40
C VAL A 204 -15.83 -22.27 -4.92
N VAL A 205 -15.37 -21.30 -4.13
CA VAL A 205 -15.74 -21.19 -2.70
C VAL A 205 -17.24 -20.98 -2.53
N VAL A 206 -17.84 -20.08 -3.31
CA VAL A 206 -19.30 -19.82 -3.26
C VAL A 206 -20.10 -21.06 -3.68
N LEU A 207 -19.71 -21.74 -4.76
CA LEU A 207 -20.36 -22.99 -5.18
C LEU A 207 -20.24 -24.10 -4.13
N PHE A 208 -19.09 -24.20 -3.46
CA PHE A 208 -18.89 -25.18 -2.40
C PHE A 208 -19.80 -24.90 -1.18
N VAL A 209 -19.93 -23.64 -0.77
CA VAL A 209 -20.82 -23.24 0.33
C VAL A 209 -22.29 -23.48 -0.03
N ILE A 210 -22.71 -23.15 -1.25
CA ILE A 210 -24.07 -23.43 -1.75
C ILE A 210 -24.34 -24.94 -1.78
N GLY A 211 -23.35 -25.73 -2.22
CA GLY A 211 -23.42 -27.19 -2.21
C GLY A 211 -23.63 -27.76 -0.81
N LEU A 212 -22.85 -27.30 0.18
CA LEU A 212 -23.01 -27.72 1.57
C LEU A 212 -24.39 -27.35 2.14
N PHE A 213 -24.90 -26.15 1.82
CA PHE A 213 -26.25 -25.75 2.22
C PHE A 213 -27.33 -26.63 1.60
N ALA A 214 -27.22 -26.93 0.30
CA ALA A 214 -28.17 -27.81 -0.39
C ALA A 214 -28.15 -29.24 0.17
N VAL A 215 -26.97 -29.78 0.45
CA VAL A 215 -26.81 -31.10 1.08
C VAL A 215 -27.36 -31.11 2.51
N GLY A 216 -27.05 -30.09 3.31
CA GLY A 216 -27.58 -29.94 4.66
C GLY A 216 -29.10 -29.86 4.68
N ALA A 217 -29.68 -29.05 3.79
CA ALA A 217 -31.14 -28.94 3.62
C ALA A 217 -31.75 -30.27 3.16
N PHE A 218 -31.09 -31.02 2.25
CA PHE A 218 -31.55 -32.33 1.81
C PHE A 218 -31.53 -33.37 2.93
N ILE A 219 -30.46 -33.37 3.75
CA ILE A 219 -30.35 -34.25 4.93
C ILE A 219 -31.45 -33.91 5.93
N LEU A 220 -31.63 -32.63 6.28
CA LEU A 220 -32.71 -32.18 7.18
C LEU A 220 -34.10 -32.51 6.62
N TYR A 221 -34.32 -32.32 5.32
CA TYR A 221 -35.57 -32.66 4.65
C TYR A 221 -35.85 -34.17 4.73
N LYS A 222 -34.86 -35.01 4.42
CA LYS A 222 -34.97 -36.48 4.53
C LYS A 222 -35.09 -36.94 5.99
N PHE A 223 -34.40 -36.31 6.94
CA PHE A 223 -34.50 -36.64 8.37
C PHE A 223 -35.87 -36.26 8.93
N LYS A 224 -36.43 -35.12 8.50
CA LYS A 224 -37.81 -34.71 8.81
C LYS A 224 -38.83 -35.65 8.20
N ARG A 225 -38.57 -36.20 7.00
CA ARG A 225 -39.39 -37.26 6.38
C ARG A 225 -39.16 -38.67 6.98
N LYS A 226 -38.04 -38.90 7.66
CA LYS A 226 -37.63 -40.20 8.25
C LYS A 226 -37.76 -40.27 9.78
N ARG A 227 -38.49 -39.35 10.44
CA ARG A 227 -39.01 -39.58 11.80
C ARG A 227 -40.45 -40.10 11.76
N PRO A 228 -40.71 -41.41 11.59
CA PRO A 228 -41.91 -42.01 12.16
C PRO A 228 -41.74 -41.98 13.69
N GLY A 229 -42.73 -41.45 14.40
CA GLY A 229 -42.71 -41.36 15.86
C GLY A 229 -42.44 -42.73 16.49
N ARG A 230 -41.43 -42.79 17.36
CA ARG A 230 -41.22 -43.92 18.26
C ARG A 230 -40.57 -43.46 19.56
N THR A 231 -41.42 -42.95 20.45
CA THR A 231 -41.23 -42.98 21.90
C THR A 231 -41.25 -44.44 22.34
N VAL A 232 -40.15 -45.00 22.85
CA VAL A 232 -40.21 -46.25 23.63
C VAL A 232 -39.19 -46.18 24.75
N TYR A 233 -39.73 -46.25 25.96
CA TYR A 233 -39.09 -46.43 27.25
C TYR A 233 -38.40 -47.80 27.32
N ALA A 234 -37.15 -47.81 27.76
CA ALA A 234 -36.52 -48.92 28.46
C ALA A 234 -35.72 -48.22 29.59
N GLN A 235 -36.21 -48.09 30.82
CA GLN A 235 -36.48 -49.13 31.84
C GLN A 235 -35.36 -50.15 31.97
N MET A 236 -34.46 -49.89 32.91
CA MET A 236 -33.98 -50.81 33.97
C MET A 236 -32.86 -50.08 34.72
N HIS A 237 -33.09 -49.47 35.88
CA HIS A 237 -33.35 -50.07 37.20
C HIS A 237 -32.13 -50.83 37.72
N ASN A 238 -31.45 -50.25 38.72
CA ASN A 238 -30.54 -50.96 39.61
C ASN A 238 -30.90 -50.53 41.05
N GLU A 239 -31.51 -51.44 41.80
CA GLU A 239 -31.94 -51.23 43.19
C GLU A 239 -30.81 -51.60 44.17
N LYS A 240 -30.73 -50.80 45.25
CA LYS A 240 -30.53 -51.18 46.67
C LYS A 240 -29.42 -52.18 47.02
N GLU A 241 -28.43 -51.71 47.79
CA GLU A 241 -28.28 -51.94 49.25
C GLU A 241 -27.56 -50.67 49.78
N GLN A 242 -28.04 -49.93 50.79
CA GLN A 242 -27.91 -50.28 52.19
C GLN A 242 -28.97 -49.51 53.03
N GLU A 243 -29.66 -50.28 53.86
CA GLU A 243 -30.74 -49.90 54.76
C GLU A 243 -30.29 -49.08 55.97
N MET A 244 -31.19 -48.16 56.37
CA MET A 244 -31.65 -47.84 57.74
C MET A 244 -30.62 -47.30 58.75
N THR A 245 -30.85 -46.14 59.39
CA THR A 245 -31.97 -45.91 60.31
C THR A 245 -32.12 -44.41 60.66
N SER A 246 -33.37 -43.98 60.85
CA SER A 246 -33.86 -42.69 61.39
C SER A 246 -33.99 -42.79 62.95
N PRO A 247 -34.49 -41.82 63.76
CA PRO A 247 -35.05 -40.48 63.48
C PRO A 247 -34.71 -39.34 64.52
N VAL A 248 -35.46 -38.22 64.44
CA VAL A 248 -35.82 -37.26 65.54
C VAL A 248 -34.78 -36.15 65.86
N SER A 249 -35.08 -34.86 66.10
CA SER A 249 -36.29 -34.01 66.14
C SER A 249 -35.89 -32.50 66.29
N HIS A 250 -36.84 -31.58 66.01
CA HIS A 250 -37.00 -30.16 66.46
C HIS A 250 -35.88 -29.13 66.14
N SER A 251 -36.12 -27.86 65.81
CA SER A 251 -37.30 -26.96 65.74
C SER A 251 -36.85 -25.62 65.11
N GLU A 252 -37.78 -24.95 64.40
CA GLU A 252 -38.10 -23.48 64.35
C GLU A 252 -36.95 -22.44 64.46
N ASP A 253 -36.81 -21.42 63.60
CA ASP A 253 -37.74 -20.29 63.30
C ASP A 253 -37.46 -19.71 61.88
N ALA A 254 -38.46 -19.48 61.01
CA ALA A 254 -39.28 -18.25 60.86
C ALA A 254 -38.45 -16.96 60.63
N GLN A 255 -38.67 -16.06 59.68
CA GLN A 255 -39.71 -15.78 58.68
C GLN A 255 -39.10 -14.69 57.74
N SER A 256 -39.21 -14.82 56.41
CA SER A 256 -39.98 -13.95 55.50
C SER A 256 -39.96 -12.43 55.83
N THR A 257 -39.85 -11.48 54.89
CA THR A 257 -40.67 -11.36 53.68
C THR A 257 -40.31 -10.07 52.91
N MET A 258 -40.68 -10.04 51.62
CA MET A 258 -41.04 -8.87 50.79
C MET A 258 -39.89 -7.96 50.28
N GLN A 259 -39.90 -7.37 49.08
CA GLN A 259 -40.81 -7.34 47.92
C GLN A 259 -40.22 -6.29 46.96
N GLY A 260 -40.43 -6.44 45.64
CA GLY A 260 -40.41 -5.30 44.71
C GLY A 260 -39.36 -5.36 43.62
N ASN A 261 -39.81 -5.08 42.40
CA ASN A 261 -39.27 -5.55 41.13
C ASN A 261 -39.33 -4.38 40.15
N HIS A 262 -38.21 -3.76 39.71
CA HIS A 262 -38.26 -2.78 38.62
C HIS A 262 -36.96 -2.74 37.78
N SER A 263 -37.13 -2.98 36.49
CA SER A 263 -36.14 -2.83 35.42
C SER A 263 -35.70 -1.37 35.22
N GLY A 264 -34.47 -1.17 34.73
CA GLY A 264 -34.04 0.11 34.16
C GLY A 264 -32.58 0.08 33.69
N VAL A 265 -32.36 -0.07 32.38
CA VAL A 265 -31.04 0.16 31.73
C VAL A 265 -31.08 1.55 31.11
N VAL A 266 -30.15 2.42 31.51
CA VAL A 266 -30.03 3.81 31.05
C VAL A 266 -28.88 3.94 30.05
N LEU A 267 -29.17 4.60 28.93
CA LEU A 267 -28.23 5.05 27.90
C LEU A 267 -27.24 6.10 28.46
N SER A 268 -25.95 5.93 28.20
CA SER A 268 -24.96 6.99 28.38
C SER A 268 -24.58 7.59 27.03
N ILE A 269 -24.93 8.87 26.83
CA ILE A 269 -24.45 9.73 25.75
C ILE A 269 -23.48 10.70 26.41
N ASN A 270 -22.19 10.62 26.08
CA ASN A 270 -21.18 11.53 26.61
C ASN A 270 -21.13 12.80 25.74
N SER A 271 -21.67 13.90 26.27
CA SER A 271 -21.55 15.25 25.72
C SER A 271 -20.29 15.90 26.27
N ARG A 272 -19.46 16.46 25.37
CA ARG A 272 -18.32 17.30 25.70
C ARG A 272 -18.75 18.47 26.61
N GLU A 273 -18.05 18.64 27.73
CA GLU A 273 -18.00 19.92 28.45
C GLU A 273 -16.66 20.61 28.20
N MET A 274 -16.78 21.88 27.82
CA MET A 274 -15.75 22.91 27.91
C MET A 274 -15.43 23.21 29.37
N HIS A 275 -14.15 23.40 29.69
CA HIS A 275 -13.73 24.27 30.79
C HIS A 275 -12.47 25.08 30.39
N SER A 276 -12.65 26.40 30.35
CA SER A 276 -11.68 27.47 30.63
C SER A 276 -11.14 27.34 32.07
N TYR A 277 -9.97 27.79 32.55
CA TYR A 277 -9.13 29.01 32.44
C TYR A 277 -7.68 28.65 32.93
N LEU A 278 -6.56 29.35 32.62
CA LEU A 278 -5.95 30.50 33.33
C LEU A 278 -4.56 30.74 32.69
N VAL A 279 -4.24 31.93 32.16
CA VAL A 279 -3.36 32.98 32.74
C VAL A 279 -2.19 32.48 33.59
N GLY A 280 -0.99 32.75 33.09
CA GLY A 280 0.32 32.70 33.73
C GLY A 280 1.36 33.23 32.75
#